data_AF-A0A0F4IQZ4-F1
#
_entry.id   AF-A0A0F4IQZ4-F1
#
_cell.length_a   1.000
_cell.length_b   1.000
_cell.length_c   1.000
_cell.angle_alpha   90.00
_cell.angle_beta   90.00
_cell.angle_gamma   90.00
#
_symmetry.space_group_name_H-M   'P 1'
#
loop_
_entity.id
_entity.type
_entity.pdbx_description
1 polymer ?
#
loop_
_entity_poly.entity_id
_entity_poly.type
_entity_poly.pdbx_seq_one_letter_code
_entity_poly.pdbx_strand_id
1 'polypeptide(L)' 'LRALPLALDRYGITLRLEERTGHHDVRLPFPSPLDDVEQSGTQIQALLSAARRRSHPNTLPA' A
#
# COMPACT_ATOMS: atom_id res chain seq x y z
N LEU A 1 10.48 -7.68 -10.42
CA LEU A 1 9.65 -7.79 -9.21
C LEU A 1 8.19 -7.78 -9.63
N ARG A 2 7.37 -8.71 -9.13
CA ARG A 2 5.90 -8.64 -9.27
C ARG A 2 5.30 -8.43 -7.87
N ALA A 3 4.32 -7.54 -7.76
CA ALA A 3 3.59 -7.31 -6.51
C ALA A 3 2.17 -7.85 -6.66
N LEU A 4 1.79 -8.79 -5.80
CA LEU A 4 0.48 -9.43 -5.82
C LEU A 4 -0.27 -9.14 -4.52
N PRO A 5 -1.56 -8.78 -4.57
CA PRO A 5 -2.39 -8.74 -3.37
C PRO A 5 -2.44 -10.14 -2.74
N LEU A 6 -2.09 -10.23 -1.46
CA LEU A 6 -2.11 -11.49 -0.71
C LEU A 6 -3.24 -11.52 0.32
N ALA A 7 -3.44 -10.42 1.05
CA ALA A 7 -4.48 -10.29 2.05
C ALA A 7 -4.93 -8.83 2.21
N LEU A 8 -6.18 -8.67 2.62
CA LEU A 8 -6.75 -7.40 3.07
C LEU A 8 -7.48 -7.68 4.38
N ASP A 9 -7.23 -6.85 5.39
CA ASP A 9 -7.94 -6.90 6.65
C ASP A 9 -8.16 -5.48 7.20
N ARG A 10 -8.77 -5.40 8.39
CA ARG A 10 -9.09 -4.15 9.09
C ARG A 10 -7.92 -3.17 9.20
N TYR A 11 -6.69 -3.65 9.22
CA TYR A 11 -5.50 -2.84 9.49
C TYR A 11 -4.69 -2.49 8.23
N GLY A 12 -5.05 -2.99 7.03
CA GLY A 12 -4.27 -2.73 5.82
C GLY A 12 -4.23 -3.88 4.81
N ILE A 13 -3.29 -3.75 3.86
CA ILE A 13 -3.09 -4.69 2.74
C ILE A 13 -1.73 -5.35 2.88
N THR A 14 -1.68 -6.67 2.70
CA THR A 14 -0.44 -7.42 2.53
C THR A 14 -0.21 -7.71 1.06
N LEU A 15 0.98 -7.36 0.56
CA LEU A 15 1.43 -7.66 -0.78
C LEU A 15 2.50 -8.75 -0.73
N ARG A 16 2.41 -9.72 -1.63
CA ARG A 16 3.52 -10.63 -1.92
C ARG A 16 4.40 -10.01 -2.99
N LEU A 17 5.67 -9.87 -2.68
CA LEU A 17 6.71 -9.43 -3.58
C LEU A 17 7.44 -10.65 -4.13
N GLU A 18 7.19 -10.97 -5.41
CA GLU A 18 7.81 -12.08 -6.12
C GLU A 18 9.07 -11.62 -6.86
N GLU A 19 10.17 -12.29 -6.58
CA GLU A 19 11.50 -12.09 -7.18
C GLU A 19 11.96 -13.36 -7.91
N ARG A 20 13.11 -13.28 -8.58
CA ARG A 20 13.64 -14.40 -9.39
C ARG A 20 13.88 -15.68 -8.56
N THR A 21 14.19 -15.54 -7.28
CA THR A 21 14.62 -16.66 -6.42
C THR A 21 13.81 -16.79 -5.14
N GLY A 22 12.60 -16.25 -5.10
CA GLY A 22 11.75 -16.35 -3.92
C GLY A 22 10.67 -15.29 -3.85
N HIS A 23 10.07 -15.19 -2.68
CA HIS A 23 9.09 -14.17 -2.39
C HIS A 23 9.17 -13.77 -0.91
N HIS A 24 8.69 -12.57 -0.61
CA HIS A 24 8.46 -12.12 0.75
C HIS A 24 7.19 -11.27 0.80
N ASP A 25 6.59 -11.20 1.99
CA ASP A 25 5.32 -10.50 2.19
C ASP A 25 5.57 -9.16 2.88
N VAL A 26 4.99 -8.09 2.34
CA VAL A 26 5.14 -6.72 2.85
C VAL A 26 3.77 -6.18 3.25
N ARG A 27 3.71 -5.56 4.42
CA ARG A 27 2.50 -4.95 4.94
C ARG A 27 2.44 -3.45 4.61
N LEU A 28 1.34 -3.03 4.01
CA LEU A 28 0.96 -1.63 3.83
C LEU A 28 -0.14 -1.29 4.84
N PRO A 29 0.19 -0.69 6.00
CA PRO A 29 -0.79 -0.39 7.03
C PRO A 29 -1.69 0.78 6.60
N PHE A 30 -2.98 0.67 6.86
CA PHE A 30 -3.86 1.83 6.76
C PHE A 30 -3.47 2.88 7.82
N PRO A 31 -3.64 4.18 7.52
CA PRO A 31 -3.46 5.27 8.49
C PRO A 31 -4.21 5.06 9.81
N SER A 32 -5.37 4.42 9.75
CA SER A 32 -6.18 4.00 10.90
C SER A 32 -6.86 2.66 10.59
N PRO A 33 -7.20 1.85 11.62
CA PRO A 33 -8.04 0.66 11.43
C PRO A 33 -9.39 1.03 10.80
N LEU A 34 -9.95 0.13 9.99
CA LEU A 34 -11.30 0.27 9.44
C LEU A 34 -12.35 -0.06 10.50
N ASP A 35 -13.41 0.72 10.61
CA ASP A 35 -14.57 0.32 11.43
C ASP A 35 -15.65 -0.36 10.59
N ASP A 36 -15.68 -0.10 9.29
CA ASP A 36 -16.59 -0.70 8.31
C ASP A 36 -15.87 -0.98 6.97
N VAL A 37 -16.34 -1.97 6.22
CA VAL A 37 -15.82 -2.32 4.89
C VAL A 37 -15.96 -1.16 3.90
N GLU A 38 -16.98 -0.32 4.01
CA GLU A 38 -17.17 0.86 3.15
C GLU A 38 -16.00 1.86 3.24
N GLN A 39 -15.28 1.89 4.36
CA GLN A 39 -14.12 2.77 4.57
C GLN A 39 -12.87 2.32 3.79
N SER A 40 -12.85 1.07 3.30
CA SER A 40 -11.69 0.47 2.63
C SER A 40 -11.25 1.28 1.40
N GLY A 41 -12.19 1.76 0.59
CA GLY A 41 -11.88 2.56 -0.60
C GLY A 41 -11.08 3.81 -0.27
N THR A 42 -11.50 4.57 0.73
CA THR A 42 -10.82 5.80 1.18
C THR A 42 -9.42 5.51 1.69
N GLN A 43 -9.24 4.45 2.49
CA GLN A 43 -7.92 4.10 3.02
C GLN A 43 -6.96 3.59 1.94
N ILE A 44 -7.46 2.84 0.94
CA ILE A 44 -6.67 2.44 -0.22
C ILE A 44 -6.23 3.66 -1.03
N GLN A 45 -7.13 4.63 -1.26
CA GLN A 45 -6.78 5.89 -1.93
C GLN A 45 -5.73 6.68 -1.15
N ALA A 46 -5.77 6.68 0.17
CA ALA A 46 -4.75 7.30 1.01
C ALA A 46 -3.37 6.64 0.82
N LEU A 47 -3.31 5.30 0.76
CA LEU A 47 -2.08 4.57 0.45
C LEU A 47 -1.52 4.93 -0.93
N LEU A 48 -2.36 4.93 -1.97
CA LEU A 48 -1.95 5.28 -3.33
C LEU A 48 -1.46 6.73 -3.43
N SER A 49 -2.13 7.65 -2.74
CA SER A 49 -1.73 9.05 -2.66
C SER A 49 -0.37 9.23 -1.97
N ALA A 50 -0.14 8.50 -0.89
CA ALA A 50 1.15 8.49 -0.19
C ALA A 50 2.26 7.91 -1.08
N ALA A 51 2.01 6.80 -1.77
CA ALA A 51 2.95 6.21 -2.71
C ALA A 51 3.32 7.19 -3.83
N ARG A 52 2.34 7.88 -4.44
CA ARG A 52 2.59 8.89 -5.48
C ARG A 52 3.53 10.00 -5.00
N ARG A 53 3.31 10.53 -3.79
CA ARG A 53 4.19 11.56 -3.20
C ARG A 53 5.61 11.05 -2.93
N ARG A 54 5.76 9.78 -2.55
CA ARG A 54 7.07 9.15 -2.31
C ARG A 54 7.83 8.90 -3.62
N SER A 55 7.14 8.49 -4.68
CA SER A 55 7.73 8.20 -5.99
C SER A 55 8.10 9.45 -6.78
N HIS A 56 7.42 10.57 -6.52
CA HIS A 56 7.71 11.87 -7.13
C HIS A 56 8.05 12.90 -6.05
N PRO A 57 9.29 12.89 -5.52
CA PRO A 57 9.75 14.01 -4.71
C PRO A 57 9.69 15.26 -5.57
N ASN A 58 8.90 16.25 -5.16
CA ASN A 58 8.77 17.52 -5.87
C ASN A 58 10.15 18.21 -5.89
N THR A 59 10.89 18.11 -7.00
CA THR A 59 12.20 18.75 -7.18
C THR A 59 12.07 20.08 -7.91
N LEU A 60 11.05 20.89 -7.57
CA LEU A 60 11.00 22.26 -8.05
C LEU A 60 12.07 23.08 -7.29
N PRO A 61 13.06 23.67 -7.97
CA PRO A 61 13.97 24.61 -7.32
C PRO A 61 13.19 25.87 -6.91
N ALA A 62 13.58 26.43 -5.76
CA ALA A 62 13.05 27.68 -5.20
C ALA A 62 13.37 28.89 -6.09
#